data_AF-A0A371DAN8-F1
#
_entry.id   AF-A0A371DAN8-F1
#
_cell.length_a   1.000
_cell.length_b   1.000
_cell.length_c   1.000
_cell.angle_alpha   90.00
_cell.angle_beta   90.00
_cell.angle_gamma   90.00
#
_symmetry.space_group_name_H-M   'P 1'
#
loop_
_entity.id
_entity.type
_entity.pdbx_description
1 polymer ?
#
loop_
_entity_poly.entity_id
_entity_poly.type
_entity_poly.pdbx_seq_one_letter_code
_entity_poly.pdbx_strand_id
1 'polypeptide(L)'
;MSYARRFVNAIYFDPQGTPRIRHVPVQSFAMGRGLQVPNVASVFYSAAPTDYLVVRMQRTGKTFVVHFPAEGRAGDGYAANVLVFRATAAFEGYTDCDLEDLSLARIAAGFAVVTCRNEPAADRKSDEVLVHEPRRPRGGP
;
A
#
# COMPACT_ATOMS: atom_id res chain seq x y z
N MET A 1 -28.31 8.00 -5.29
CA MET A 1 -26.85 7.73 -5.36
C MET A 1 -26.65 6.23 -5.54
N SER A 2 -26.11 5.76 -6.67
CA SER A 2 -25.81 4.33 -6.84
C SER A 2 -24.46 4.00 -6.22
N TYR A 3 -24.46 3.27 -5.11
CA TYR A 3 -23.24 2.74 -4.50
C TYR A 3 -22.82 1.48 -5.26
N ALA A 4 -22.04 1.62 -6.33
CA ALA A 4 -21.35 0.49 -6.91
C ALA A 4 -20.21 0.08 -5.95
N ARG A 5 -20.46 -0.93 -5.10
CA ARG A 5 -19.42 -1.53 -4.25
C ARG A 5 -18.48 -2.34 -5.14
N ARG A 6 -17.36 -1.75 -5.52
CA ARG A 6 -16.25 -2.46 -6.17
C ARG A 6 -15.34 -3.04 -5.09
N PHE A 7 -14.82 -4.22 -5.31
CA PHE A 7 -13.78 -4.80 -4.46
C PHE A 7 -12.46 -4.86 -5.24
N VAL A 8 -11.35 -4.73 -4.53
CA VAL A 8 -10.00 -4.85 -5.09
C VAL A 8 -9.17 -5.77 -4.19
N ASN A 9 -8.41 -6.65 -4.80
CA ASN A 9 -7.43 -7.49 -4.13
C ASN A 9 -6.20 -6.65 -3.79
N ALA A 10 -5.86 -6.61 -2.52
CA ALA A 10 -4.66 -5.97 -1.99
C ALA A 10 -3.78 -7.02 -1.28
N ILE A 11 -2.47 -6.76 -1.18
CA ILE A 11 -1.56 -7.61 -0.42
C ILE A 11 -1.39 -6.98 0.96
N TYR A 12 -1.97 -7.63 1.96
CA TYR A 12 -1.75 -7.33 3.36
C TYR A 12 -0.52 -8.08 3.85
N PHE A 13 0.45 -7.36 4.39
CA PHE A 13 1.50 -7.95 5.20
C PHE A 13 1.03 -7.87 6.65
N ASP A 14 0.94 -9.02 7.32
CA ASP A 14 0.65 -9.04 8.74
C ASP A 14 1.86 -8.53 9.55
N PRO A 15 1.72 -8.33 10.87
CA PRO A 15 2.87 -7.95 11.68
C PRO A 15 4.09 -8.85 11.40
N GLN A 16 3.93 -10.17 11.26
CA GLN A 16 5.06 -11.05 11.01
C GLN A 16 5.67 -10.92 9.60
N GLY A 17 5.13 -10.04 8.74
CA GLY A 17 5.54 -9.85 7.36
C GLY A 17 5.05 -10.97 6.44
N THR A 18 4.06 -11.74 6.89
CA THR A 18 3.45 -12.81 6.10
C THR A 18 2.42 -12.19 5.16
N PRO A 19 2.55 -12.39 3.83
CA PRO A 19 1.63 -11.81 2.87
C PRO A 19 0.30 -12.57 2.83
N ARG A 20 -0.81 -11.83 2.71
CA ARG A 20 -2.16 -12.36 2.53
C ARG A 20 -2.91 -11.49 1.53
N ILE A 21 -3.60 -12.10 0.57
CA ILE A 21 -4.55 -11.37 -0.27
C ILE A 21 -5.75 -10.96 0.58
N ARG A 22 -6.14 -9.69 0.52
CA ARG A 22 -7.34 -9.14 1.16
C ARG A 22 -8.24 -8.52 0.11
N HIS A 23 -9.52 -8.86 0.18
CA HIS A 23 -10.55 -8.21 -0.63
C HIS A 23 -11.01 -6.93 0.08
N VAL A 24 -10.67 -5.78 -0.48
CA VAL A 24 -10.95 -4.49 0.14
C VAL A 24 -12.04 -3.77 -0.65
N PRO A 25 -13.12 -3.30 0.00
CA PRO A 25 -14.11 -2.46 -0.65
C PRO A 25 -13.48 -1.14 -1.10
N VAL A 26 -13.74 -0.71 -2.32
CA VAL A 26 -13.35 0.59 -2.86
C VAL A 26 -14.61 1.36 -3.20
N GLN A 27 -14.76 2.54 -2.60
CA GLN A 27 -15.87 3.44 -2.86
C GLN A 27 -15.46 4.49 -3.88
N SER A 28 -16.22 4.58 -4.98
CA SER A 28 -16.04 5.61 -5.99
C SER A 28 -16.90 6.82 -5.68
N PHE A 29 -16.30 8.00 -5.70
CA PHE A 29 -16.97 9.30 -5.60
C PHE A 29 -16.87 10.03 -6.94
N ALA A 30 -18.01 10.42 -7.49
CA ALA A 30 -18.09 11.21 -8.71
C ALA A 30 -17.74 12.68 -8.43
N MET A 31 -16.47 12.95 -8.14
CA MET A 31 -15.89 14.29 -8.12
C MET A 31 -14.73 14.33 -9.11
N GLY A 32 -14.79 15.17 -10.14
CA GLY A 32 -13.75 15.27 -11.16
C GLY A 32 -13.51 13.96 -11.93
N ARG A 33 -12.26 13.48 -11.98
CA ARG A 33 -11.87 12.21 -12.63
C ARG A 33 -12.39 10.94 -11.92
N GLY A 34 -13.09 11.10 -10.79
CA GLY A 34 -13.62 10.00 -9.98
C GLY A 34 -12.59 9.57 -8.94
N LEU A 35 -12.84 9.95 -7.67
CA LEU A 35 -12.00 9.56 -6.54
C LEU A 35 -12.36 8.15 -6.09
N GLN A 36 -11.37 7.29 -5.90
CA GLN A 36 -11.53 5.92 -5.40
C GLN A 36 -10.94 5.81 -4.00
N VAL A 37 -11.79 5.62 -2.99
CA VAL A 37 -11.36 5.52 -1.59
C VAL A 37 -11.47 4.07 -1.11
N PRO A 38 -10.35 3.38 -0.84
CA PRO A 38 -10.38 2.05 -0.25
C PRO A 38 -10.83 2.11 1.23
N ASN A 39 -11.72 1.22 1.64
CA ASN A 39 -12.14 1.05 3.03
C ASN A 39 -11.13 0.20 3.80
N VAL A 40 -10.01 0.83 4.15
CA VAL A 40 -8.87 0.20 4.86
C VAL A 40 -9.14 -0.08 6.34
N ALA A 41 -10.14 0.58 6.94
CA ALA A 41 -10.55 0.36 8.33
C ALA A 41 -11.09 -1.07 8.56
N SER A 42 -11.55 -1.74 7.49
CA SER A 42 -11.95 -3.15 7.55
C SER A 42 -10.76 -4.13 7.70
N VAL A 43 -9.53 -3.66 7.45
CA VAL A 43 -8.32 -4.49 7.44
C VAL A 43 -7.43 -4.19 8.64
N PHE A 44 -7.25 -2.92 8.99
CA PHE A 44 -6.47 -2.55 10.16
C PHE A 44 -7.32 -2.62 11.43
N TYR A 45 -6.78 -3.21 12.49
CA TYR A 45 -7.47 -3.34 13.78
C TYR A 45 -7.62 -2.00 14.53
N SER A 46 -6.99 -0.92 14.05
CA SER A 46 -6.98 0.39 14.72
C SER A 46 -8.03 1.34 14.15
N ALA A 47 -8.69 2.09 15.04
CA ALA A 47 -9.55 3.21 14.70
C ALA A 47 -8.77 4.47 14.25
N ALA A 48 -7.43 4.44 14.31
CA ALA A 48 -6.58 5.53 13.90
C ALA A 48 -6.65 5.75 12.37
N PRO A 49 -6.48 7.00 11.90
CA PRO A 49 -6.29 7.27 10.47
C PRO A 49 -5.12 6.44 9.93
N THR A 50 -5.24 5.98 8.69
CA THR A 50 -4.13 5.33 7.99
C THR A 50 -3.37 6.37 7.19
N ASP A 51 -2.07 6.40 7.36
CA ASP A 51 -1.19 7.07 6.42
C ASP A 51 -1.06 6.22 5.16
N TYR A 52 -0.61 6.85 4.07
CA TYR A 52 -0.26 6.16 2.85
C TYR A 52 1.00 6.72 2.21
N LEU A 53 1.68 5.87 1.44
CA LEU A 53 2.77 6.26 0.56
C LEU A 53 2.54 5.69 -0.84
N VAL A 54 2.73 6.51 -1.86
CA VAL A 54 2.70 6.05 -3.25
C VAL A 54 4.12 5.69 -3.67
N VAL A 55 4.33 4.44 -4.05
CA VAL A 55 5.63 3.91 -4.47
C VAL A 55 5.56 3.52 -5.93
N ARG A 56 6.26 4.26 -6.78
CA ARG A 56 6.41 3.94 -8.19
C ARG A 56 7.70 3.19 -8.43
N MET A 57 7.59 1.99 -8.99
CA MET A 57 8.75 1.20 -9.35
C MET A 57 9.34 1.68 -10.67
N GLN A 58 10.62 2.06 -10.67
CA GLN A 58 11.28 2.64 -11.86
C GLN A 58 11.30 1.72 -13.06
N ARG A 59 11.58 0.43 -12.82
CA ARG A 59 11.89 -0.51 -13.90
C ARG A 59 10.63 -1.10 -14.51
N THR A 60 9.69 -1.57 -13.68
CA THR A 60 8.43 -2.13 -14.18
C THR A 60 7.39 -1.06 -14.49
N GLY A 61 7.57 0.16 -13.98
CA GLY A 61 6.58 1.23 -14.07
C GLY A 61 5.33 0.99 -13.22
N LYS A 62 5.27 -0.11 -12.45
CA LYS A 62 4.15 -0.42 -11.57
C LYS A 62 4.13 0.55 -10.39
N THR A 63 2.96 1.08 -10.09
CA THR A 63 2.73 1.96 -8.95
C THR A 63 1.93 1.23 -7.88
N PHE A 64 2.38 1.37 -6.64
CA PHE A 64 1.76 0.77 -5.47
C PHE A 64 1.39 1.85 -4.46
N VAL A 65 0.21 1.74 -3.87
CA VAL A 65 -0.20 2.57 -2.74
C VAL A 65 -0.13 1.72 -1.48
N VAL A 66 0.75 2.11 -0.56
CA VAL A 66 0.99 1.39 0.69
C VAL A 66 0.29 2.13 1.80
N HIS A 67 -0.76 1.53 2.38
CA HIS A 67 -1.41 2.05 3.58
C HIS A 67 -0.81 1.42 4.84
N PHE A 68 -0.73 2.20 5.91
CA PHE A 68 -0.26 1.74 7.22
C PHE A 68 -0.90 2.56 8.34
N PRO A 69 -1.04 2.02 9.56
CA PRO A 69 -1.58 2.78 10.70
C PRO A 69 -0.70 3.99 11.03
N ALA A 70 -1.31 5.17 11.25
CA ALA A 70 -0.56 6.38 11.61
C ALA A 70 0.12 6.25 12.99
N GLU A 71 -0.53 5.56 13.94
CA GLU A 71 0.02 5.28 15.26
C GLU A 71 0.93 4.05 15.23
N GLY A 72 2.16 4.23 14.74
CA GLY A 72 3.24 3.30 15.01
C GLY A 72 3.88 3.63 16.35
N ARG A 73 3.66 2.79 17.38
CA ARG A 73 4.33 2.99 18.68
C ARG A 73 5.84 2.83 18.52
N ALA A 74 6.59 3.87 18.86
CA ALA A 74 8.04 3.79 18.97
C ALA A 74 8.39 2.73 20.02
N GLY A 75 9.05 1.65 19.60
CA GLY A 75 9.48 0.55 20.49
C GLY A 75 8.73 -0.77 20.30
N ASP A 76 7.58 -0.78 19.66
CA ASP A 76 6.99 -2.03 19.19
C ASP A 76 7.78 -2.46 17.95
N GLY A 77 8.54 -3.56 18.07
CA GLY A 77 9.33 -4.10 16.96
C GLY A 77 8.47 -4.19 15.71
N TYR A 78 8.74 -3.33 14.72
CA TYR A 78 7.79 -3.09 13.64
C TYR A 78 7.73 -4.28 12.71
N ALA A 79 6.67 -5.01 12.99
CA ALA A 79 6.16 -6.15 12.33
C ALA A 79 5.25 -5.56 11.21
N ALA A 80 5.51 -5.87 9.93
CA ALA A 80 5.05 -5.17 8.72
C ALA A 80 3.53 -5.11 8.51
N ASN A 81 2.78 -4.46 9.40
CA ASN A 81 1.33 -4.27 9.35
C ASN A 81 0.96 -3.21 8.29
N VAL A 82 1.03 -3.60 7.01
CA VAL A 82 0.80 -2.71 5.88
C VAL A 82 -0.10 -3.35 4.84
N LEU A 83 -0.82 -2.53 4.10
CA LEU A 83 -1.74 -2.96 3.05
C LEU A 83 -1.32 -2.31 1.73
N VAL A 84 -0.94 -3.13 0.77
CA VAL A 84 -0.40 -2.69 -0.52
C VAL A 84 -1.43 -2.90 -1.62
N PHE A 85 -1.76 -1.83 -2.34
CA PHE A 85 -2.61 -1.86 -3.52
C PHE A 85 -1.80 -1.59 -4.77
N ARG A 86 -2.18 -2.20 -5.90
CA ARG A 86 -1.75 -1.74 -7.22
C ARG A 86 -2.68 -0.63 -7.67
N ALA A 87 -2.13 0.51 -8.06
CA ALA A 87 -2.93 1.67 -8.48
C ALA A 87 -2.16 2.52 -9.51
N THR A 88 -2.81 3.50 -10.12
CA THR A 88 -2.12 4.49 -10.97
C THR A 88 -1.60 5.66 -10.15
N ALA A 89 -2.32 6.05 -9.10
CA ALA A 89 -1.95 7.10 -8.15
C ALA A 89 -2.67 6.88 -6.80
N ALA A 90 -2.42 7.74 -5.81
CA ALA A 90 -3.24 7.79 -4.62
C ALA A 90 -4.70 8.07 -5.00
N PHE A 91 -5.63 7.25 -4.49
CA PHE A 91 -7.06 7.40 -4.72
C PHE A 91 -7.54 7.30 -6.19
N GLU A 92 -6.72 6.73 -7.09
CA GLU A 92 -7.06 6.58 -8.51
C GLU A 92 -6.55 5.24 -9.09
N GLY A 93 -7.38 4.60 -9.92
CA GLY A 93 -6.96 3.45 -10.73
C GLY A 93 -6.58 2.20 -9.94
N TYR A 94 -7.22 1.96 -8.79
CA TYR A 94 -6.98 0.73 -8.01
C TYR A 94 -7.32 -0.50 -8.85
N THR A 95 -6.43 -1.48 -8.85
CA THR A 95 -6.57 -2.76 -9.57
C THR A 95 -6.11 -3.92 -8.70
N ASP A 96 -6.57 -5.12 -9.03
CA ASP A 96 -6.26 -6.31 -8.27
C ASP A 96 -4.75 -6.60 -8.27
N CYS A 97 -4.18 -6.74 -7.08
CA CYS A 97 -2.90 -7.39 -6.91
C CYS A 97 -3.03 -8.89 -7.18
N ASP A 98 -2.02 -9.43 -7.84
CA ASP A 98 -1.84 -10.86 -8.06
C ASP A 98 -0.59 -11.40 -7.34
N LEU A 99 -0.30 -12.69 -7.49
CA LEU A 99 0.87 -13.31 -6.88
C LEU A 99 2.20 -12.83 -7.50
N GLU A 100 2.19 -12.34 -8.74
CA GLU A 100 3.40 -11.81 -9.39
C GLU A 100 3.81 -10.47 -8.79
N ASP A 101 2.83 -9.70 -8.31
CA ASP A 101 3.03 -8.43 -7.62
C ASP A 101 3.71 -8.60 -6.24
N LEU A 102 3.73 -9.81 -5.66
CA LEU A 102 4.19 -10.04 -4.28
C LEU A 102 5.61 -9.55 -4.00
N SER A 103 6.55 -9.80 -4.92
CA SER A 103 7.95 -9.37 -4.74
C SER A 103 8.06 -7.84 -4.71
N LEU A 104 7.33 -7.15 -5.59
CA LEU A 104 7.35 -5.69 -5.69
C LEU A 104 6.57 -5.05 -4.55
N ALA A 105 5.43 -5.61 -4.17
CA ALA A 105 4.65 -5.19 -3.02
C ALA A 105 5.47 -5.28 -1.72
N ARG A 106 6.30 -6.32 -1.57
CA ARG A 106 7.22 -6.44 -0.43
C ARG A 106 8.27 -5.33 -0.41
N ILE A 107 8.80 -4.94 -1.57
CA ILE A 107 9.75 -3.82 -1.69
C ILE A 107 9.05 -2.49 -1.34
N ALA A 108 7.85 -2.25 -1.88
CA ALA A 108 7.06 -1.05 -1.59
C ALA A 108 6.75 -0.94 -0.10
N ALA A 109 6.29 -2.04 0.50
CA ALA A 109 6.03 -2.16 1.93
C ALA A 109 7.27 -1.83 2.77
N GLY A 110 8.41 -2.47 2.45
CA GLY A 110 9.67 -2.24 3.16
C GLY A 110 10.14 -0.78 3.05
N PHE A 111 10.03 -0.19 1.85
CA PHE A 111 10.37 1.21 1.62
C PHE A 111 9.49 2.15 2.45
N ALA A 112 8.16 1.99 2.38
CA ALA A 112 7.22 2.82 3.14
C ALA A 112 7.48 2.74 4.64
N VAL A 113 7.73 1.54 5.16
CA VAL A 113 8.08 1.36 6.58
C VAL A 113 9.39 2.08 6.92
N VAL A 114 10.44 1.95 6.11
CA VAL A 114 11.74 2.59 6.39
C VAL A 114 11.63 4.12 6.30
N THR A 115 10.96 4.65 5.28
CA THR A 115 10.82 6.10 5.07
C THR A 115 10.00 6.74 6.19
N CYS A 116 8.88 6.15 6.58
CA CYS A 116 7.97 6.75 7.55
C CYS A 116 8.31 6.42 9.02
N ARG A 117 9.30 5.53 9.27
CA ARG A 117 9.74 5.13 10.63
C ARG A 117 10.49 6.23 11.39
N ASN A 118 11.12 7.16 10.67
CA ASN A 118 11.96 8.19 11.28
C ASN A 118 11.31 9.57 11.30
N GLU A 119 10.10 9.70 10.74
CA GLU A 119 9.36 10.95 10.65
C GLU A 119 8.15 10.89 11.61
N PRO A 120 7.95 11.91 12.48
CA PRO A 120 6.72 12.01 13.25
C PRO A 120 5.53 12.13 12.29
N ALA A 121 4.34 11.68 12.70
CA ALA A 121 3.17 11.57 11.81
C ALA A 121 2.84 12.88 11.06
N ALA A 122 3.08 14.04 11.68
CA ALA A 122 2.88 15.35 11.07
C ALA A 122 3.85 15.67 9.92
N ASP A 123 5.02 15.03 9.89
CA ASP A 123 6.09 15.27 8.91
C ASP A 123 6.23 14.13 7.89
N ARG A 124 5.40 13.07 8.00
CA ARG A 124 5.47 11.93 7.09
C ARG A 124 5.08 12.34 5.68
N LYS A 125 5.99 12.06 4.74
CA LYS A 125 5.72 12.29 3.31
C LYS A 125 4.52 11.47 2.86
N SER A 126 3.47 12.15 2.42
CA SER A 126 2.27 11.57 1.78
C SER A 126 2.41 11.53 0.25
N ASP A 127 3.62 11.75 -0.26
CA ASP A 127 3.92 11.99 -1.68
C ASP A 127 4.25 10.71 -2.45
N GLU A 128 4.30 10.84 -3.78
CA GLU A 128 4.84 9.81 -4.68
C GLU A 128 6.36 9.72 -4.57
N VAL A 129 6.87 8.51 -4.35
CA VAL A 129 8.29 8.22 -4.30
C VAL A 129 8.66 7.17 -5.35
N LEU A 130 9.80 7.42 -5.99
CA LEU A 130 10.34 6.60 -7.04
C LEU A 130 11.37 5.60 -6.47
N VAL A 131 11.12 4.29 -6.60
CA VAL A 131 11.97 3.23 -6.02
C VAL A 131 12.63 2.38 -7.10
N HIS A 132 13.93 2.15 -6.95
CA HIS A 132 14.70 1.27 -7.82
C HIS A 132 14.60 -0.18 -7.33
N GLU A 133 14.01 -1.06 -8.15
CA GLU A 133 13.88 -2.49 -7.83
C GLU A 133 15.26 -3.20 -7.86
N PRO A 134 15.55 -4.14 -6.93
CA PRO A 134 16.72 -5.00 -7.04
C PRO A 134 16.69 -5.83 -8.32
N ARG A 135 17.84 -6.03 -8.97
CA ARG A 135 17.94 -6.96 -10.10
C ARG A 135 17.64 -8.37 -9.58
N ARG A 136 16.68 -9.08 -10.19
CA ARG A 136 16.66 -10.54 -10.04
C ARG A 136 17.98 -11.07 -10.60
N PRO A 137 18.74 -11.91 -9.87
CA PRO A 137 19.85 -12.61 -10.49
C PRO A 137 19.30 -13.35 -11.71
N ARG A 138 19.87 -13.08 -12.89
CA ARG A 138 19.66 -13.94 -14.06
C ARG A 138 20.06 -15.35 -13.63
N GLY A 139 19.21 -16.32 -13.96
CA GLY A 139 19.25 -17.69 -13.44
C GLY A 139 20.63 -18.21 -13.06
N GLY A 140 20.72 -18.73 -11.83
CA GLY A 140 21.77 -19.68 -11.46
C GLY A 140 21.23 -21.10 -11.68
N PRO A 141 22.10 -22.04 -12.09
CA PRO A 141 21.75 -23.40 -12.53
C PRO A 141 21.03 -24.24 -11.47
#